data_AF-A0A316GTB6-F1
#
_entry.id   AF-A0A316GTB6-F1
#
_cell.length_a   1.000
_cell.length_b   1.000
_cell.length_c   1.000
_cell.angle_alpha   90.00
_cell.angle_beta   90.00
_cell.angle_gamma   90.00
#
_symmetry.space_group_name_H-M   'P 1'
#
loop_
_entity.id
_entity.type
_entity.pdbx_description
1 polymer ?
#
loop_
_entity_poly.entity_id
_entity_poly.type
_entity_poly.pdbx_seq_one_letter_code
_entity_poly.pdbx_strand_id
1 'polypeptide(L)'
;MADEFDDADSPDWTRAKSRTLDASAKLKLIRGTLDTSQVDFAVLLGIPVATLQNWEQRRTEPDAVARALIDLIHDDPKEMRARLLRRNAA
;
A
#
# COMPACT_ATOMS: atom_id res chain seq x y z
N MET A 1 28.29 21.69 -34.50
CA MET A 1 27.27 20.66 -34.79
C MET A 1 26.64 20.37 -33.44
N ALA A 2 25.58 21.10 -33.10
CA ALA A 2 24.84 20.87 -31.87
C ALA A 2 23.85 19.76 -32.18
N ASP A 3 24.00 18.60 -31.53
CA ASP A 3 22.99 17.55 -31.58
C ASP A 3 21.69 18.14 -31.00
N GLU A 4 20.73 18.33 -31.89
CA GLU A 4 19.34 18.65 -31.60
C GLU A 4 18.77 17.41 -30.91
N PHE A 5 18.75 17.41 -29.58
CA PHE A 5 18.07 16.38 -28.81
C PHE A 5 16.59 16.46 -29.16
N ASP A 6 16.12 15.44 -29.89
CA ASP A 6 14.74 15.32 -30.35
C ASP A 6 13.81 15.14 -29.14
N ASP A 7 13.30 16.26 -28.61
CA ASP A 7 12.31 16.29 -27.53
C ASP A 7 10.97 15.61 -27.91
N ALA A 8 10.78 15.21 -29.17
CA ALA A 8 9.56 14.58 -29.67
C ALA A 8 9.26 13.20 -29.05
N ASP A 9 10.28 12.51 -28.53
CA ASP A 9 10.12 11.20 -27.87
C ASP A 9 9.87 11.30 -26.36
N SER A 10 9.82 12.50 -25.78
CA SER A 10 9.47 12.67 -24.36
C SER A 10 7.98 12.41 -24.15
N PRO A 11 7.57 11.30 -23.49
CA PRO A 11 6.16 11.00 -23.30
C PRO A 11 5.50 12.04 -22.38
N ASP A 12 4.29 12.46 -22.73
CA ASP A 12 3.41 13.26 -21.87
C ASP A 12 3.04 12.44 -20.60
N TRP A 13 3.88 12.55 -19.58
CA TRP A 13 3.71 11.89 -18.28
C TRP A 13 2.45 12.37 -17.55
N THR A 14 1.90 13.53 -17.92
CA THR A 14 0.65 14.09 -17.40
C THR A 14 -0.58 13.30 -17.86
N ARG A 15 -0.51 12.56 -18.98
CA ARG A 15 -1.61 11.75 -19.53
C ARG A 15 -1.40 10.24 -19.39
N ALA A 16 -0.27 9.79 -18.86
CA ALA A 16 -0.08 8.37 -18.53
C ALA A 16 -1.15 7.93 -17.51
N LYS A 17 -2.04 7.01 -17.90
CA LYS A 17 -3.08 6.47 -17.02
C LYS A 17 -2.41 5.95 -15.74
N SER A 18 -2.65 6.63 -14.60
CA SER A 18 -2.17 6.20 -13.30
C SER A 18 -2.58 4.75 -13.09
N ARG A 19 -1.58 3.86 -12.92
CA ARG A 19 -1.83 2.44 -12.70
C ARG A 19 -2.63 2.28 -11.42
N THR A 20 -3.63 1.40 -11.43
CA THR A 20 -4.35 1.06 -10.20
C THR A 20 -3.36 0.47 -9.19
N LEU A 21 -3.47 0.91 -7.94
CA LEU A 21 -2.64 0.39 -6.87
C LEU A 21 -3.09 -1.03 -6.53
N ASP A 22 -2.16 -1.99 -6.54
CA ASP A 22 -2.40 -3.32 -6.02
C ASP A 22 -2.39 -3.33 -4.47
N ALA A 23 -2.81 -4.45 -3.87
CA ALA A 23 -2.90 -4.59 -2.43
C ALA A 23 -1.54 -4.37 -1.73
N SER A 24 -0.44 -4.82 -2.35
CA SER A 24 0.92 -4.63 -1.84
C SER A 24 1.33 -3.16 -1.78
N ALA A 25 1.01 -2.38 -2.80
CA ALA A 25 1.25 -0.93 -2.82
C ALA A 25 0.39 -0.22 -1.77
N LYS A 26 -0.91 -0.57 -1.67
CA LYS A 26 -1.81 -0.02 -0.66
C LYS A 26 -1.29 -0.26 0.76
N LEU A 27 -0.86 -1.48 1.07
CA LEU A 27 -0.28 -1.82 2.39
C LEU A 27 0.93 -0.94 2.74
N LYS A 28 1.85 -0.75 1.80
CA LYS A 28 3.02 0.11 2.01
C LYS A 28 2.64 1.57 2.23
N LEU A 29 1.67 2.07 1.46
CA LEU A 29 1.15 3.43 1.62
C LEU A 29 0.48 3.63 2.97
N ILE A 30 -0.44 2.74 3.35
CA ILE A 30 -1.09 2.74 4.68
C ILE A 30 -0.02 2.79 5.77
N ARG A 31 0.95 1.87 5.73
CA ARG A 31 2.00 1.80 6.75
C ARG A 31 2.83 3.07 6.83
N GLY A 32 3.19 3.65 5.68
CA GLY A 32 3.89 4.93 5.62
C GLY A 32 3.05 6.10 6.15
N THR A 33 1.75 6.15 5.82
CA THR A 33 0.82 7.17 6.33
C THR A 33 0.63 7.08 7.84
N LEU A 34 0.68 5.87 8.39
CA LEU A 34 0.52 5.62 9.83
C LEU A 34 1.82 5.71 10.63
N ASP A 35 2.95 5.96 9.96
CA ASP A 35 4.30 6.07 10.54
C ASP A 35 4.59 4.94 11.54
N THR A 36 4.42 3.70 11.09
CA THR A 36 4.54 2.52 11.95
C THR A 36 5.51 1.50 11.38
N SER A 37 6.17 0.77 12.28
CA SER A 37 7.06 -0.32 11.90
C SER A 37 6.26 -1.45 11.24
N GLN A 38 6.94 -2.29 10.46
CA GLN A 38 6.28 -3.46 9.85
C GLN A 38 5.78 -4.44 10.91
N VAL A 39 6.46 -4.54 12.06
CA VAL A 39 6.04 -5.40 13.18
C VAL A 39 4.76 -4.87 13.83
N ASP A 40 4.74 -3.58 14.18
CA ASP A 40 3.58 -2.95 14.82
C ASP A 40 2.36 -2.95 13.89
N PHE A 41 2.56 -2.76 12.58
CA PHE A 41 1.48 -2.84 11.61
C PHE A 41 0.90 -4.25 11.52
N ALA A 42 1.75 -5.28 11.51
CA ALA A 42 1.29 -6.67 11.51
C ALA A 42 0.47 -6.99 12.78
N VAL A 43 0.92 -6.51 13.95
CA VAL A 43 0.18 -6.63 15.22
C VAL A 43 -1.16 -5.92 15.16
N LEU A 44 -1.20 -4.70 14.61
CA LEU A 44 -2.44 -3.94 14.44
C LEU A 44 -3.46 -4.68 13.57
N LEU A 45 -3.01 -5.25 12.45
CA LEU A 45 -3.84 -6.04 11.55
C LEU A 45 -4.25 -7.39 12.17
N GLY A 46 -3.44 -7.93 13.08
CA GLY A 46 -3.63 -9.25 13.67
C GLY A 46 -3.15 -10.38 12.75
N ILE A 47 -2.09 -10.13 11.97
CA ILE A 47 -1.49 -11.11 11.06
C ILE A 47 -0.01 -11.34 11.40
N PRO A 48 0.57 -12.50 11.03
CA PRO A 48 2.00 -12.71 11.19
C PRO A 48 2.84 -11.68 10.40
N VAL A 49 3.96 -11.23 10.97
CA VAL A 49 4.89 -10.31 10.28
C VAL A 49 5.35 -10.87 8.94
N ALA A 50 5.63 -12.18 8.89
CA ALA A 50 6.01 -12.87 7.65
C ALA A 50 4.91 -12.80 6.57
N THR A 51 3.63 -12.85 6.97
CA THR A 51 2.49 -12.68 6.03
C THR A 51 2.48 -11.28 5.46
N LEU A 52 2.59 -10.25 6.32
CA LEU A 52 2.67 -8.86 5.87
C LEU A 52 3.87 -8.63 4.94
N GLN A 53 5.03 -9.19 5.28
CA GLN A 53 6.24 -9.12 4.44
C GLN A 53 6.03 -9.73 3.06
N ASN A 54 5.48 -10.95 3.02
CA ASN A 54 5.22 -11.64 1.76
C ASN A 54 4.26 -10.84 0.88
N TRP A 55 3.22 -10.24 1.46
CA TRP A 55 2.29 -9.37 0.74
C TRP A 55 2.94 -8.07 0.29
N GLU A 56 3.63 -7.32 1.16
CA GLU A 56 4.31 -6.06 0.78
C GLU A 56 5.39 -6.28 -0.30
N GLN A 57 6.03 -7.45 -0.32
CA GLN A 57 7.06 -7.82 -1.31
C GLN A 57 6.51 -8.55 -2.53
N ARG A 58 5.18 -8.75 -2.65
CA ARG A 58 4.53 -9.49 -3.75
C ARG A 58 5.03 -10.93 -3.91
N ARG A 59 5.48 -11.57 -2.83
CA ARG A 59 5.83 -13.00 -2.81
C ARG A 59 4.59 -13.88 -2.78
N THR A 60 3.53 -13.39 -2.16
CA THR A 60 2.19 -13.98 -2.19
C THR A 60 1.16 -12.86 -2.32
N GLU A 61 -0.05 -13.23 -2.76
CA GLU A 61 -1.15 -12.29 -2.80
C GLU A 61 -2.09 -12.48 -1.60
N PRO A 62 -2.66 -11.41 -1.04
CA PRO A 62 -3.78 -11.53 -0.10
C PRO A 62 -4.97 -12.17 -0.80
N ASP A 63 -5.78 -12.93 -0.07
CA ASP A 63 -7.05 -13.47 -0.58
C ASP A 63 -8.10 -12.36 -0.78
N ALA A 64 -9.28 -12.74 -1.28
CA ALA A 64 -10.35 -11.79 -1.58
C ALA A 64 -10.82 -10.99 -0.35
N VAL A 65 -10.89 -11.61 0.83
CA VAL A 65 -11.36 -10.96 2.06
C VAL A 65 -10.28 -10.00 2.57
N ALA A 66 -9.03 -10.44 2.58
CA ALA A 66 -7.90 -9.60 2.95
C ALA A 66 -7.77 -8.38 2.02
N ARG A 67 -7.98 -8.53 0.71
CA ARG A 67 -8.03 -7.40 -0.24
C ARG A 67 -9.13 -6.39 0.11
N ALA A 68 -10.34 -6.87 0.39
CA ALA A 68 -11.44 -5.99 0.78
C ALA A 68 -11.13 -5.21 2.07
N LEU A 69 -10.49 -5.84 3.05
CA LEU A 69 -10.04 -5.18 4.27
C LEU A 69 -8.93 -4.16 4.00
N ILE A 70 -7.95 -4.49 3.15
CA ILE A 70 -6.87 -3.57 2.75
C ILE A 70 -7.45 -2.35 2.06
N ASP A 71 -8.46 -2.52 1.20
CA ASP A 71 -9.14 -1.42 0.51
C ASP A 71 -9.88 -0.52 1.50
N LEU A 72 -10.56 -1.10 2.49
CA LEU A 72 -11.23 -0.34 3.55
C LEU A 72 -10.24 0.44 4.43
N ILE A 73 -9.11 -0.17 4.79
CA ILE A 73 -8.06 0.50 5.57
C ILE A 73 -7.40 1.61 4.73
N HIS A 74 -7.23 1.39 3.42
CA HIS A 74 -6.64 2.37 2.51
C HIS A 74 -7.51 3.62 2.35
N ASP A 75 -8.84 3.48 2.41
CA ASP A 75 -9.78 4.59 2.28
C ASP A 75 -9.64 5.62 3.41
N ASP A 76 -9.51 5.16 4.66
CA ASP A 76 -9.18 6.01 5.82
C ASP A 76 -8.24 5.31 6.81
N PRO A 77 -6.91 5.41 6.60
CA PRO A 77 -5.94 4.73 7.43
C PRO A 77 -6.01 5.13 8.90
N LYS A 78 -6.27 6.41 9.19
CA LYS A 78 -6.18 6.96 10.56
C LYS A 78 -7.37 6.52 11.41
N GLU A 79 -8.58 6.66 10.87
CA GLU A 79 -9.79 6.20 11.55
C GLU A 79 -9.78 4.67 11.70
N MET A 80 -9.32 3.95 10.67
CA MET A 80 -9.24 2.49 10.74
C MET A 80 -8.21 2.03 11.77
N ARG A 81 -7.06 2.69 11.88
CA ARG A 81 -6.10 2.43 12.97
C ARG A 81 -6.76 2.60 14.33
N ALA A 82 -7.51 3.68 14.55
CA ALA A 82 -8.21 3.90 15.81
C ALA A 82 -9.24 2.79 16.12
N ARG A 83 -9.97 2.31 15.10
CA ARG A 83 -10.91 1.17 15.22
C ARG A 83 -10.20 -0.13 15.58
N LEU A 84 -9.12 -0.45 14.88
CA LEU A 84 -8.34 -1.67 15.10
C LEU A 84 -7.70 -1.69 16.49
N LEU A 85 -7.22 -0.55 16.99
CA LEU A 85 -6.71 -0.44 18.36
C LEU A 85 -7.80 -0.72 19.40
N ARG A 86 -9.01 -0.19 19.22
CA ARG A 86 -10.16 -0.49 20.10
C ARG A 86 -10.51 -1.98 20.08
N ARG A 87 -10.48 -2.61 18.90
CA ARG A 87 -10.70 -4.06 18.75
C ARG A 87 -9.67 -4.87 19.53
N ASN A 88 -8.39 -4.51 19.44
CA ASN A 88 -7.31 -5.25 20.09
C ASN A 88 -7.27 -5.06 21.62
N ALA A 89 -7.98 -4.05 22.16
CA ALA A 89 -8.08 -3.77 23.59
C ALA A 89 -9.31 -4.40 24.27
N ALA A 90 -10.21 -5.01 23.50
CA ALA A 90 -11.40 -5.73 23.98
C ALA A 90 -11.10 -7.23 24.08
#